data_AF-A0A416E9D7-F1
#
_entry.id   AF-A0A416E9D7-F1
#
_cell.length_a   1.000
_cell.length_b   1.000
_cell.length_c   1.000
_cell.angle_alpha   90.00
_cell.angle_beta   90.00
_cell.angle_gamma   90.00
#
_symmetry.space_group_name_H-M   'P 1'
#
loop_
_entity.id
_entity.type
_entity.pdbx_description
1 polymer ?
#
loop_
_entity_poly.entity_id
_entity_poly.type
_entity_poly.pdbx_seq_one_letter_code
_entity_poly.pdbx_strand_id
1 'polypeptide(L)'
;MKRKLSTEQTLYFIGLAAIVIGAAGFFFISLLPESLRRFLVGPCPLLTLTRFYCPGCGGSRAVYYLLHGKLLKSLICHPIVLYGLAVVLPFMVTQTLALLTKGRIRGMRFRPWYLYAAAVIIIANFVLKNVLKLIFHIDLLAI
;
A
#
# COMPACT_ATOMS: atom_id res chain seq x y z
N MET A 1 28.93 19.73 7.30
CA MET A 1 27.95 19.91 8.40
C MET A 1 26.67 19.15 8.05
N LYS A 2 26.50 17.89 8.47
CA LYS A 2 25.28 17.11 8.17
C LYS A 2 24.13 17.66 9.03
N ARG A 3 23.22 18.47 8.46
CA ARG A 3 21.95 18.82 9.13
C ARG A 3 21.26 17.49 9.46
N LYS A 4 21.10 17.16 10.75
CA LYS A 4 20.23 16.05 11.16
C LYS A 4 18.82 16.39 10.69
N LEU A 5 18.33 15.70 9.66
CA LEU A 5 16.92 15.77 9.27
C LEU A 5 16.08 15.38 10.48
N SER A 6 15.03 16.14 10.76
CA SER A 6 14.03 15.75 11.75
C SER A 6 13.38 14.43 11.30
N THR A 7 13.03 13.55 12.25
CA THR A 7 12.40 12.25 11.98
C THR A 7 11.22 12.38 10.99
N GLU A 8 10.44 13.45 11.11
CA GLU A 8 9.31 13.75 10.23
C GLU A 8 9.73 14.07 8.79
N GLN A 9 10.85 14.77 8.60
CA GLN A 9 11.40 15.06 7.27
C GLN A 9 11.92 13.77 6.63
N THR A 10 12.56 12.89 7.40
CA THR A 10 12.98 11.58 6.92
C THR A 10 11.79 10.73 6.47
N LEU A 11 10.71 10.67 7.27
CA LEU A 11 9.49 9.97 6.88
C LEU A 11 8.85 10.57 5.63
N TYR A 12 8.85 11.89 5.49
CA TYR A 12 8.33 12.56 4.30
C TYR A 12 9.10 12.17 3.04
N PHE A 13 10.43 12.22 3.07
CA PHE A 13 11.25 11.82 1.92
C PHE A 13 11.11 10.33 1.59
N ILE A 14 11.01 9.46 2.61
CA ILE A 14 10.76 8.03 2.42
C ILE A 14 9.40 7.82 1.74
N GLY A 15 8.35 8.48 2.21
CA GLY A 15 7.02 8.40 1.62
C GLY A 15 6.99 8.91 0.17
N LEU A 16 7.70 10.01 -0.11
CA LEU A 16 7.81 10.57 -1.46
C LEU A 16 8.54 9.61 -2.39
N ALA A 17 9.68 9.07 -1.95
CA ALA A 17 10.43 8.08 -2.70
C ALA A 17 9.59 6.83 -2.98
N ALA A 18 8.82 6.34 -2.00
CA ALA A 18 7.94 5.19 -2.19
C ALA A 18 6.84 5.45 -3.25
N ILE A 19 6.25 6.65 -3.27
CA ILE A 19 5.26 7.05 -4.29
C ILE A 19 5.91 7.11 -5.68
N VAL A 20 7.06 7.76 -5.80
CA VAL A 20 7.78 7.90 -7.08
C VAL A 20 8.21 6.54 -7.61
N ILE A 21 8.80 5.69 -6.77
CA ILE A 21 9.22 4.33 -7.14
C ILE A 21 8.01 3.50 -7.53
N GLY A 22 6.90 3.58 -6.79
CA GLY A 22 5.66 2.87 -7.10
C GLY A 22 5.07 3.29 -8.45
N ALA A 23 5.03 4.59 -8.73
CA ALA A 23 4.54 5.12 -10.00
C ALA A 23 5.47 4.76 -11.17
N ALA A 24 6.78 4.88 -11.00
CA ALA A 24 7.77 4.49 -12.00
C ALA A 24 7.72 2.99 -12.29
N GLY A 25 7.59 2.15 -11.25
CA GLY A 25 7.40 0.71 -11.40
C GLY A 25 6.11 0.36 -12.15
N PHE A 26 5.00 1.01 -11.83
CA PHE A 26 3.74 0.82 -12.55
C PHE A 26 3.85 1.23 -14.02
N PHE A 27 4.47 2.37 -14.31
CA PHE A 27 4.69 2.85 -15.67
C PHE A 27 5.62 1.91 -16.46
N PHE A 28 6.72 1.48 -15.85
CA PHE A 28 7.65 0.52 -16.44
C PHE A 28 6.96 -0.81 -16.77
N ILE A 29 6.16 -1.34 -15.84
CA ILE A 29 5.37 -2.56 -16.06
C ILE A 29 4.35 -2.39 -17.18
N SER A 30 3.78 -1.18 -17.33
CA SER A 30 2.81 -0.87 -18.38
C SER A 30 3.44 -0.81 -19.78
N LEU A 31 4.75 -0.51 -19.87
CA LEU A 31 5.53 -0.51 -21.10
C LEU A 31 6.02 -1.91 -21.51
N LEU A 32 5.97 -2.89 -20.60
CA LEU A 32 6.41 -4.25 -20.90
C LEU A 32 5.42 -4.98 -21.82
N PRO A 33 5.92 -5.87 -22.71
CA PRO A 33 5.06 -6.69 -23.56
C PRO A 33 4.15 -7.60 -22.71
N GLU A 34 2.96 -7.90 -23.23
CA GLU A 34 1.90 -8.65 -22.53
C GLU A 34 2.40 -9.98 -21.92
N SER A 35 3.31 -10.66 -22.61
CA SER A 35 3.92 -11.92 -22.15
C SER A 35 4.73 -11.73 -20.86
N LEU A 36 5.59 -10.71 -20.83
CA LEU A 36 6.42 -10.40 -19.66
C LEU A 36 5.58 -9.78 -18.54
N ARG A 37 4.59 -8.94 -18.88
CA ARG A 37 3.66 -8.36 -17.91
C ARG A 37 2.84 -9.43 -17.20
N ARG A 38 2.36 -10.46 -17.93
CA ARG A 38 1.70 -11.63 -17.33
C ARG A 38 2.63 -12.47 -16.45
N PHE A 39 3.93 -12.50 -16.73
CA PHE A 39 4.89 -13.22 -15.89
C PHE A 39 5.20 -12.45 -14.60
N LEU A 40 5.40 -11.13 -14.68
CA LEU A 40 5.71 -10.25 -13.53
C LEU A 40 4.50 -9.93 -12.65
N VAL A 41 3.32 -9.76 -13.26
CA VAL A 41 2.05 -9.38 -12.59
C VAL A 41 1.08 -10.56 -12.52
N GLY A 42 1.52 -11.75 -12.95
CA GLY A 42 0.74 -12.99 -12.93
C GLY A 42 0.27 -13.39 -11.53
N PRO A 43 -0.55 -14.45 -11.44
CA PRO A 43 -1.00 -14.97 -10.15
C PRO A 43 0.22 -15.23 -9.25
N CYS A 44 0.15 -14.80 -7.98
CA CYS A 44 1.27 -14.90 -7.06
C CYS A 44 1.86 -16.31 -7.10
N PRO A 45 3.18 -16.48 -7.33
CA PRO A 45 3.80 -17.80 -7.48
C PRO A 45 3.59 -18.68 -6.23
N LEU A 46 3.47 -18.05 -5.05
CA LEU A 46 3.09 -18.72 -3.80
C LEU A 46 1.67 -19.30 -3.83
N LEU A 47 0.71 -18.63 -4.46
CA LEU A 47 -0.66 -19.16 -4.62
C LEU A 47 -0.67 -20.37 -5.56
N THR A 48 0.14 -20.32 -6.62
CA THR A 48 0.27 -21.40 -7.59
C THR A 48 0.99 -22.61 -7.00
N LEU A 49 2.00 -22.39 -6.15
CA LEU A 49 2.85 -23.44 -5.59
C LEU A 49 2.31 -24.02 -4.27
N THR A 50 1.80 -23.19 -3.37
CA THR A 50 1.39 -23.59 -2.01
C THR A 50 -0.11 -23.52 -1.77
N ARG A 51 -0.88 -22.96 -2.71
CA ARG A 51 -2.30 -22.63 -2.55
C ARG A 51 -2.63 -21.70 -1.37
N PHE A 52 -1.66 -21.14 -0.65
CA PHE A 52 -1.89 -20.18 0.43
C PHE A 52 -1.81 -18.73 -0.06
N TYR A 53 -2.57 -17.84 0.58
CA TYR A 53 -2.53 -16.42 0.30
C TYR A 53 -1.42 -15.75 1.12
N CYS A 54 -0.57 -14.97 0.44
CA CYS A 54 0.47 -14.15 1.05
C CYS A 54 -0.11 -12.89 1.73
N PRO A 55 0.57 -12.30 2.73
CA PRO A 55 0.06 -11.13 3.46
C PRO A 55 -0.13 -9.87 2.59
N GLY A 56 0.48 -9.81 1.39
CA GLY A 56 0.32 -8.73 0.42
C GLY A 56 -0.54 -9.07 -0.80
N CYS A 57 -1.15 -10.26 -0.84
CA CYS A 57 -1.87 -10.75 -2.02
C CYS A 57 -3.14 -9.92 -2.27
N GLY A 58 -3.25 -9.31 -3.46
CA GLY A 58 -4.36 -8.44 -3.84
C GLY A 58 -4.13 -6.94 -3.61
N GLY A 59 -2.96 -6.53 -3.09
CA GLY A 59 -2.62 -5.11 -2.89
C GLY A 59 -2.57 -4.31 -4.20
N SER A 60 -1.99 -4.89 -5.25
CA SER A 60 -1.93 -4.29 -6.58
C SER A 60 -3.33 -4.07 -7.20
N ARG A 61 -4.26 -5.02 -7.01
CA ARG A 61 -5.67 -4.85 -7.43
C ARG A 61 -6.41 -3.81 -6.59
N ALA A 62 -6.14 -3.76 -5.29
CA ALA A 62 -6.72 -2.75 -4.41
C ALA A 62 -6.30 -1.33 -4.83
N VAL A 63 -5.03 -1.13 -5.20
CA VAL A 63 -4.54 0.14 -5.77
C VAL A 63 -5.20 0.44 -7.12
N TYR A 64 -5.35 -0.56 -8.00
CA TYR A 64 -6.04 -0.38 -9.28
C TYR A 64 -7.49 0.10 -9.10
N TYR A 65 -8.26 -0.53 -8.20
CA TYR A 65 -9.63 -0.09 -7.90
C TYR A 65 -9.68 1.28 -7.22
N LEU A 66 -8.69 1.59 -6.38
CA LEU A 66 -8.58 2.91 -5.75
C LEU A 66 -8.38 4.00 -6.81
N LEU A 67 -7.48 3.78 -7.78
CA LEU A 67 -7.23 4.70 -8.90
C LEU A 67 -8.46 4.90 -9.80
N HIS A 68 -9.32 3.88 -9.91
CA HIS A 68 -10.59 3.96 -10.65
C HIS A 68 -11.76 4.48 -9.79
N GLY A 69 -11.51 4.99 -8.58
CA GLY A 69 -12.52 5.55 -7.69
C GLY A 69 -13.44 4.51 -7.02
N LYS A 70 -13.16 3.21 -7.14
CA LYS A 70 -13.98 2.13 -6.56
C LYS A 70 -13.49 1.77 -5.15
N LEU A 71 -13.80 2.63 -4.18
CA LEU A 71 -13.35 2.50 -2.79
C LEU A 71 -13.78 1.17 -2.12
N LEU A 72 -15.05 0.77 -2.31
CA LEU A 72 -15.55 -0.50 -1.74
C LEU A 72 -14.80 -1.72 -2.31
N LYS A 73 -14.54 -1.74 -3.62
CA LYS A 73 -13.77 -2.84 -4.23
C LYS A 73 -12.32 -2.85 -3.77
N SER A 74 -11.72 -1.66 -3.58
CA SER A 74 -10.37 -1.53 -3.01
C SER A 74 -10.28 -2.10 -1.59
N LEU A 75 -11.27 -1.81 -0.74
CA LEU A 75 -11.36 -2.36 0.62
C LEU A 75 -11.47 -3.88 0.65
N ILE A 76 -12.33 -4.43 -0.21
CA ILE A 76 -12.53 -5.88 -0.32
C ILE A 76 -11.24 -6.57 -0.78
N CYS A 77 -10.51 -5.96 -1.73
CA CYS A 77 -9.24 -6.50 -2.20
C CYS A 77 -8.13 -6.41 -1.14
N HIS A 78 -7.91 -5.24 -0.55
CA HIS A 78 -6.92 -5.06 0.51
C HIS A 78 -7.19 -3.79 1.35
N PRO A 79 -7.66 -3.94 2.60
CA PRO A 79 -8.02 -2.80 3.45
C PRO A 79 -6.81 -1.94 3.86
N ILE A 80 -5.59 -2.49 3.78
CA ILE A 80 -4.37 -1.76 4.08
C ILE A 80 -4.13 -0.59 3.12
N VAL A 81 -4.60 -0.70 1.88
CA VAL A 81 -4.40 0.34 0.87
C VAL A 81 -5.20 1.58 1.23
N LEU A 82 -6.45 1.40 1.68
CA LEU A 82 -7.27 2.51 2.15
C LEU A 82 -6.78 3.08 3.48
N TYR A 83 -6.36 2.20 4.41
CA TYR A 83 -5.76 2.64 5.67
C TYR A 83 -4.48 3.47 5.43
N GLY A 84 -3.59 2.98 4.57
CA GLY A 84 -2.38 3.66 4.16
C GLY A 84 -2.70 5.02 3.55
N LEU A 85 -3.69 5.10 2.65
CA LEU A 85 -4.15 6.36 2.09
C LEU A 85 -4.63 7.33 3.19
N ALA A 86 -5.46 6.85 4.13
CA ALA A 86 -6.02 7.66 5.20
C ALA A 86 -4.97 8.20 6.18
N VAL A 87 -3.84 7.52 6.36
CA VAL A 87 -2.74 7.95 7.24
C VAL A 87 -1.70 8.77 6.49
N VAL A 88 -1.32 8.35 5.27
CA VAL A 88 -0.26 8.98 4.49
C VAL A 88 -0.72 10.30 3.88
N LEU A 89 -1.98 10.42 3.41
CA LEU A 89 -2.48 11.68 2.83
C LEU A 89 -2.41 12.85 3.83
N PRO A 90 -2.99 12.77 5.04
CA PRO A 90 -2.94 13.88 5.99
C PRO A 90 -1.50 14.18 6.43
N PHE A 91 -0.65 13.17 6.58
CA PHE A 91 0.76 13.36 6.91
C PHE A 91 1.49 14.13 5.80
N MET A 92 1.35 13.71 4.54
CA MET A 92 1.94 14.38 3.39
C MET A 92 1.43 15.81 3.23
N VAL A 93 0.12 16.03 3.37
CA VAL A 93 -0.49 17.36 3.22
C VAL A 93 -0.02 18.29 4.33
N THR A 94 -0.09 17.87 5.60
CA THR A 94 0.34 18.70 6.73
C THR A 94 1.83 19.01 6.68
N GLN A 95 2.67 18.08 6.23
CA GLN A 95 4.11 18.31 6.10
C GLN A 95 4.44 19.22 4.91
N THR A 96 3.76 19.05 3.77
CA THR A 96 3.90 19.95 2.62
C THR A 96 3.46 21.36 2.99
N LEU A 97 2.35 21.51 3.71
CA LEU A 97 1.89 22.80 4.23
C LEU A 97 2.90 23.39 5.22
N ALA A 98 3.46 22.59 6.13
CA ALA A 98 4.49 23.08 7.05
C ALA A 98 5.74 23.61 6.31
N LEU A 99 6.15 22.95 5.22
CA LEU A 99 7.24 23.39 4.36
C LEU A 99 6.90 24.68 3.59
N LEU A 100 5.74 24.72 2.94
CA LEU A 100 5.28 25.88 2.15
C LEU A 100 5.05 27.11 3.03
N THR A 101 4.53 26.93 4.23
CA THR A 101 4.23 28.02 5.17
C THR A 101 5.41 28.37 6.08
N LYS A 102 6.63 27.88 5.78
CA LYS A 102 7.85 28.10 6.57
C LYS A 102 7.68 27.85 8.08
N GLY A 103 6.90 26.83 8.44
CA GLY A 103 6.67 26.42 9.84
C GLY A 103 5.53 27.14 10.57
N ARG A 104 4.70 27.94 9.88
CA ARG A 104 3.50 28.55 10.49
C ARG A 104 2.44 27.52 10.92
N ILE A 105 2.37 26.40 10.19
CA ILE A 105 1.52 25.25 10.51
C ILE A 105 2.42 24.11 11.01
N ARG A 106 2.07 23.53 12.16
CA ARG A 106 2.80 22.39 12.72
C ARG A 106 2.40 21.11 11.97
N GLY A 107 3.40 20.42 11.41
CA GLY A 107 3.22 19.11 10.79
C GLY A 107 2.71 18.07 11.80
N MET A 108 2.05 17.04 11.28
CA MET A 108 1.53 15.95 12.10
C MET A 108 2.68 15.06 12.58
N ARG A 109 2.77 14.82 13.90
CA ARG A 109 3.77 13.92 14.48
C ARG A 109 3.41 12.46 14.19
N PHE A 110 4.34 11.74 13.58
CA PHE A 110 4.19 10.31 13.36
C PHE A 110 4.30 9.56 14.69
N ARG A 111 3.24 8.83 15.08
CA ARG A 111 3.22 7.98 16.27
C ARG A 111 3.45 6.52 15.88
N PRO A 112 4.19 5.72 16.67
CA PRO A 112 4.43 4.31 16.37
C PRO A 112 3.15 3.48 16.33
N TRP A 113 2.06 3.95 16.95
CA TRP A 113 0.74 3.33 16.89
C TRP A 113 0.23 3.10 15.46
N TYR A 114 0.56 3.98 14.51
CA TYR A 114 0.18 3.79 13.11
C TYR A 114 0.84 2.55 12.49
N LEU A 115 2.06 2.21 12.90
CA LEU A 115 2.76 1.01 12.45
C LEU A 115 2.14 -0.25 13.05
N TYR A 116 1.80 -0.23 14.35
CA TYR A 116 1.10 -1.33 15.00
C TYR A 116 -0.27 -1.58 14.37
N ALA A 117 -1.04 -0.53 14.12
CA ALA A 117 -2.33 -0.63 13.44
C ALA A 117 -2.18 -1.20 12.01
N ALA A 118 -1.18 -0.76 11.23
CA ALA A 118 -0.90 -1.33 9.91
C ALA A 118 -0.54 -2.82 9.99
N ALA A 119 0.30 -3.22 10.95
CA ALA A 119 0.67 -4.62 11.16
C ALA A 119 -0.54 -5.49 11.52
N VAL A 120 -1.41 -5.01 12.41
CA VAL A 120 -2.66 -5.69 12.78
C VAL A 120 -3.56 -5.87 11.56
N ILE A 121 -3.71 -4.85 10.72
CA ILE A 121 -4.53 -4.92 9.50
C ILE A 121 -3.97 -5.95 8.50
N ILE A 122 -2.64 -6.01 8.34
CA ILE A 122 -1.97 -7.01 7.50
C ILE A 122 -2.26 -8.42 8.01
N ILE A 123 -2.03 -8.65 9.29
CA ILE A 123 -2.23 -9.96 9.92
C ILE A 123 -3.71 -10.36 9.84
N ALA A 124 -4.63 -9.45 10.15
CA ALA A 124 -6.06 -9.71 10.04
C ALA A 124 -6.47 -10.06 8.61
N ASN A 125 -5.94 -9.36 7.59
CA ASN A 125 -6.23 -9.66 6.19
C ASN A 125 -5.66 -11.03 5.77
N PHE A 126 -4.45 -11.34 6.23
CA PHE A 126 -3.81 -12.64 5.99
C PHE A 126 -4.62 -13.78 6.62
N VAL A 127 -4.99 -13.65 7.89
CA VAL A 127 -5.80 -14.64 8.60
C VAL A 127 -7.15 -14.80 7.92
N LEU A 128 -7.86 -13.70 7.66
CA LEU A 128 -9.18 -13.72 7.04
C LEU A 128 -9.15 -14.45 5.68
N LYS A 129 -8.21 -14.10 4.79
CA LYS A 129 -8.09 -14.71 3.46
C LYS A 129 -7.71 -16.19 3.52
N ASN A 130 -6.79 -16.57 4.41
CA ASN A 130 -6.40 -17.97 4.54
C ASN A 130 -7.51 -18.81 5.16
N VAL A 131 -8.24 -18.28 6.15
CA VAL A 131 -9.41 -18.93 6.75
C VAL A 131 -10.54 -19.10 5.73
N LEU A 132 -10.85 -18.05 4.96
CA LEU A 132 -11.89 -18.11 3.92
C LEU A 132 -11.54 -19.15 2.84
N LYS A 133 -10.26 -19.27 2.48
CA LYS A 133 -9.82 -20.28 1.53
C LYS A 133 -9.86 -21.70 2.09
N LEU A 134 -9.40 -21.89 3.34
CA LEU A 134 -9.35 -23.20 4.00
C LEU A 134 -10.75 -23.75 4.32
N ILE A 135 -11.69 -22.88 4.71
CA ILE A 135 -13.02 -23.29 5.18
C ILE A 135 -14.05 -23.25 4.05
N PHE A 136 -14.02 -22.22 3.20
CA PHE A 136 -15.07 -21.99 2.20
C PHE A 136 -14.65 -22.29 0.76
N HIS A 137 -13.37 -22.58 0.48
CA HIS A 137 -12.83 -22.76 -0.88
C HIS A 137 -13.12 -21.61 -1.87
N ILE A 138 -13.47 -20.41 -1.38
CA ILE A 138 -13.78 -19.25 -2.22
C ILE A 138 -12.49 -18.47 -2.53
N ASP A 139 -12.16 -18.34 -3.81
CA ASP A 139 -11.08 -17.47 -4.25
C ASP A 139 -11.55 -16.01 -4.31
N LEU A 140 -11.28 -15.25 -3.23
CA LEU A 140 -11.58 -13.81 -3.15
C LEU A 140 -10.85 -12.96 -4.22
N LEU A 141 -9.84 -13.54 -4.86
CA LEU A 141 -9.09 -12.96 -5.98
C LEU A 141 -9.63 -13.40 -7.35
N ALA A 142 -10.82 -14.01 -7.43
CA ALA A 142 -11.53 -14.25 -8.70
C ALA A 142 -12.54 -13.13 -9.07
N ILE A 143 -12.77 -12.17 -8.16
CA ILE A 143 -13.51 -10.92 -8.38
C ILE A 143 -12.60 -9.85 -9.02
#